data_AF-A0A800K5Q7-F1
#
_entry.id   AF-A0A800K5Q7-F1
#
_cell.length_a   1.000
_cell.length_b   1.000
_cell.length_c   1.000
_cell.angle_alpha   90.00
_cell.angle_beta   90.00
_cell.angle_gamma   90.00
#
_symmetry.space_group_name_H-M   'P 1'
#
loop_
_entity.id
_entity.type
_entity.pdbx_description
1 polymer ?
#
loop_
_entity_poly.entity_id
_entity_poly.type
_entity_poly.pdbx_seq_one_letter_code
_entity_poly.pdbx_strand_id
1 'polypeptide(L)'
;TAPDGRKVKGTIQWVSAASALAAEVRLYDRLFLDPAEPDGVGDPQAHGDEPTDLVALVDPDSIRVVHDAKIEPSVADDPTDTRYQFERTGYFWRDPVEGTGAKLVFNRIVTLKDSWGKKASTSAKSSAGGRGVRAVGSGAERTAGGPAKGERPAVSETRAAARAADPALAARFDRYIDELGLSSEHADLLSGSGPTGDFFEAALEAHREPSEVAAWMVTDLRGLMGDRALPDLPFSGEALGALAALVANDRLSRRAGKDVLARMVEQGGEPEQLVAEMGLEKVDDREALQLVIDDVFSAWPDKVEQYRAGNKNLIGMFVGEVMKATRGAGDPKTVRELITVSLDP
;
A
#
# COMPACT_ATOMS: atom_id res chain seq x y z
N THR A 1 -23.53 15.33 1.43
CA THR A 1 -24.55 16.24 2.01
C THR A 1 -25.87 15.49 2.00
N ALA A 2 -26.74 15.65 3.00
CA ALA A 2 -28.05 15.00 2.94
C ALA A 2 -28.80 15.46 1.67
N PRO A 3 -29.59 14.60 1.00
CA PRO A 3 -30.29 14.93 -0.24
C PRO A 3 -31.19 16.19 -0.16
N ASP A 4 -31.53 16.60 1.06
CA ASP A 4 -32.34 17.77 1.40
C ASP A 4 -31.52 19.03 1.76
N GLY A 5 -30.20 19.03 1.53
CA GLY A 5 -29.34 20.19 1.76
C GLY A 5 -28.98 20.47 3.24
N ARG A 6 -29.38 19.62 4.18
CA ARG A 6 -29.02 19.81 5.60
C ARG A 6 -27.53 19.55 5.86
N LYS A 7 -26.92 20.43 6.67
CA LYS A 7 -25.62 20.18 7.32
C LYS A 7 -25.84 19.26 8.53
N VAL A 8 -25.73 17.96 8.31
CA VAL A 8 -25.81 16.94 9.35
C VAL A 8 -24.49 16.91 10.13
N LYS A 9 -24.55 17.15 11.46
CA LYS A 9 -23.37 17.14 12.35
C LYS A 9 -22.85 15.73 12.66
N GLY A 10 -23.65 14.70 12.39
CA GLY A 10 -23.31 13.29 12.55
C GLY A 10 -24.54 12.40 12.31
N THR A 11 -24.31 11.16 11.91
CA THR A 11 -25.36 10.14 11.73
C THR A 11 -25.27 9.16 12.89
N ILE A 12 -26.39 8.86 13.54
CA ILE A 12 -26.52 7.79 14.52
C ILE A 12 -27.32 6.68 13.86
N GLN A 13 -26.81 5.46 13.90
CA GLN A 13 -27.55 4.27 13.50
C GLN A 13 -28.01 3.53 14.75
N TRP A 14 -29.23 3.01 14.72
CA TRP A 14 -29.79 2.16 15.76
C TRP A 14 -30.31 0.87 15.14
N VAL A 15 -30.24 -0.21 15.90
CA VAL A 15 -30.92 -1.47 15.59
C VAL A 15 -31.96 -1.73 16.67
N SER A 16 -33.14 -2.21 16.26
CA SER A 16 -34.21 -2.55 17.20
C SER A 16 -33.80 -3.73 18.06
N ALA A 17 -33.78 -3.56 19.39
CA ALA A 17 -33.41 -4.65 20.29
C ALA A 17 -34.38 -5.85 20.22
N ALA A 18 -35.65 -5.61 19.87
CA ALA A 18 -36.69 -6.64 19.83
C ALA A 18 -36.68 -7.44 18.51
N SER A 19 -36.26 -6.81 17.41
CA SER A 19 -36.33 -7.41 16.07
C SER A 19 -34.97 -7.66 15.44
N ALA A 20 -33.86 -7.24 16.06
CA ALA A 20 -32.53 -7.50 15.56
C ALA A 20 -32.25 -9.00 15.42
N LEU A 21 -31.49 -9.35 14.40
CA LEU A 21 -30.96 -10.69 14.23
C LEU A 21 -29.63 -10.83 14.99
N ALA A 22 -29.37 -12.02 15.50
CA ALA A 22 -28.07 -12.36 16.06
C ALA A 22 -27.10 -12.71 14.92
N ALA A 23 -25.89 -12.18 14.98
CA ALA A 23 -24.83 -12.43 14.03
C ALA A 23 -23.48 -12.65 14.73
N GLU A 24 -22.65 -13.47 14.12
CA GLU A 24 -21.24 -13.58 14.44
C GLU A 24 -20.46 -12.57 13.60
N VAL A 25 -19.62 -11.76 14.24
CA VAL A 25 -18.77 -10.79 13.56
C VAL A 25 -17.31 -11.11 13.87
N ARG A 26 -16.51 -11.36 12.82
CA ARG A 26 -15.09 -11.68 12.90
C ARG A 26 -14.28 -10.42 12.57
N LEU A 27 -13.52 -9.97 13.56
CA LEU A 27 -12.66 -8.81 13.46
C LEU A 27 -11.22 -9.31 13.34
N TYR A 28 -10.64 -9.17 12.15
CA TYR A 28 -9.26 -9.55 11.88
C TYR A 28 -8.29 -8.42 12.18
N ASP A 29 -7.21 -8.71 12.90
CA ASP A 29 -6.07 -7.86 13.17
C ASP A 29 -4.79 -8.52 12.61
N ARG A 30 -3.60 -7.99 12.92
CA ARG A 30 -2.33 -8.56 12.45
C ARG A 30 -2.16 -9.99 12.92
N LEU A 31 -1.69 -10.87 12.03
CA LEU A 31 -1.45 -12.28 12.37
C LEU A 31 -0.23 -12.46 13.27
N PHE A 32 0.75 -11.55 13.23
CA PHE A 32 2.01 -11.68 13.97
C PHE A 32 2.23 -10.51 14.96
N LEU A 33 2.89 -10.82 16.08
CA LEU A 33 3.17 -9.89 17.18
C LEU A 33 4.24 -8.83 16.86
N ASP A 34 5.20 -9.14 15.96
CA ASP A 34 6.27 -8.22 15.58
C ASP A 34 5.79 -7.28 14.44
N PRO A 35 5.75 -5.96 14.67
CA PRO A 35 5.27 -4.99 13.71
C PRO A 35 6.35 -4.50 12.74
N ALA A 36 7.41 -5.27 12.45
CA ALA A 36 8.36 -5.01 11.36
C ALA A 36 7.63 -4.93 10.00
N GLU A 37 7.11 -3.72 9.77
CA GLU A 37 6.44 -3.07 8.65
C GLU A 37 5.31 -3.77 7.87
N PRO A 38 4.21 -3.05 7.55
CA PRO A 38 3.01 -3.57 6.88
C PRO A 38 3.12 -3.58 5.35
N ASP A 39 4.31 -3.87 4.82
CA ASP A 39 4.61 -3.77 3.38
C ASP A 39 5.11 -5.11 2.80
N GLY A 40 5.00 -6.20 3.56
CA GLY A 40 5.24 -7.56 3.02
C GLY A 40 6.72 -7.91 2.77
N VAL A 41 7.66 -7.17 3.34
CA VAL A 41 9.09 -7.52 3.35
C VAL A 41 9.55 -7.73 4.80
N GLY A 42 8.99 -8.74 5.45
CA GLY A 42 9.59 -9.32 6.63
C GLY A 42 10.67 -10.29 6.18
N ASP A 43 11.92 -9.83 6.20
CA ASP A 43 13.09 -10.67 6.02
C ASP A 43 12.99 -11.91 6.93
N PRO A 44 12.87 -13.14 6.39
CA PRO A 44 12.89 -14.35 7.21
C PRO A 44 14.18 -14.48 8.03
N GLN A 45 15.25 -13.75 7.68
CA GLN A 45 16.53 -13.71 8.39
C GLN A 45 16.60 -12.69 9.54
N ALA A 46 15.56 -11.90 9.83
CA ALA A 46 15.58 -10.99 11.00
C ALA A 46 15.74 -11.73 12.34
N HIS A 47 15.42 -13.03 12.36
CA HIS A 47 15.81 -13.96 13.40
C HIS A 47 16.94 -14.83 12.85
N GLY A 48 18.19 -14.35 12.96
CA GLY A 48 19.34 -15.00 12.33
C GLY A 48 19.39 -16.51 12.57
N ASP A 49 19.54 -17.29 11.49
CA ASP A 49 19.80 -18.75 11.34
C ASP A 49 19.19 -19.78 12.32
N GLU A 50 18.45 -19.37 13.36
CA GLU A 50 17.74 -20.28 14.25
C GLU A 50 16.28 -20.43 13.80
N PRO A 51 15.76 -21.67 13.69
CA PRO A 51 14.39 -21.92 13.28
C PRO A 51 13.45 -21.25 14.30
N THR A 52 12.90 -20.11 13.91
CA THR A 52 11.94 -19.39 14.73
C THR A 52 10.62 -20.13 14.64
N ASP A 53 10.09 -20.56 15.78
CA ASP A 53 8.76 -21.16 15.85
C ASP A 53 7.72 -20.11 15.45
N LEU A 54 7.25 -20.16 14.21
CA LEU A 54 6.27 -19.21 13.66
C LEU A 54 4.99 -19.18 14.49
N VAL A 55 4.62 -20.29 15.14
CA VAL A 55 3.44 -20.35 16.02
C VAL A 55 3.63 -19.47 17.25
N ALA A 56 4.86 -19.32 17.74
CA ALA A 56 5.17 -18.45 18.87
C ALA A 56 5.09 -16.96 18.52
N LEU A 57 5.14 -16.61 17.23
CA LEU A 57 5.00 -15.24 16.74
C LEU A 57 3.55 -14.85 16.42
N VAL A 58 2.62 -15.81 16.37
CA VAL A 58 1.21 -15.55 16.06
C VAL A 58 0.59 -14.69 17.15
N ASP A 59 -0.03 -13.58 16.75
CA ASP A 59 -0.82 -12.73 17.63
C ASP A 59 -2.10 -13.49 18.03
N PRO A 60 -2.28 -13.82 19.32
CA PRO A 60 -3.48 -14.49 19.80
C PRO A 60 -4.74 -13.62 19.64
N ASP A 61 -4.58 -12.30 19.49
CA ASP A 61 -5.66 -11.33 19.25
C ASP A 61 -5.83 -11.00 17.75
N SER A 62 -5.12 -11.70 16.85
CA SER A 62 -5.23 -11.58 15.38
C SER A 62 -6.65 -11.81 14.85
N ILE A 63 -7.48 -12.51 15.62
CA ILE A 63 -8.91 -12.61 15.35
C ILE A 63 -9.69 -12.44 16.64
N ARG A 64 -10.64 -11.51 16.62
CA ARG A 64 -11.65 -11.37 17.67
C ARG A 64 -13.02 -11.70 17.10
N VAL A 65 -13.67 -12.70 17.68
CA VAL A 65 -15.01 -13.13 17.29
C VAL A 65 -16.05 -12.60 18.27
N VAL A 66 -17.09 -11.95 17.75
CA VAL A 66 -18.24 -11.45 18.51
C VAL A 66 -19.45 -12.29 18.15
N HIS A 67 -19.89 -13.19 19.04
CA HIS A 67 -20.89 -14.22 18.72
C HIS A 67 -22.36 -13.79 18.83
N ASP A 68 -22.67 -12.63 19.42
CA ASP A 68 -24.05 -12.14 19.59
C ASP A 68 -24.20 -10.66 19.18
N ALA A 69 -23.58 -10.29 18.05
CA ALA A 69 -23.78 -8.98 17.48
C ALA A 69 -25.24 -8.84 17.01
N LYS A 70 -25.83 -7.66 17.20
CA LYS A 70 -27.19 -7.35 16.75
C LYS A 70 -27.14 -6.65 15.40
N ILE A 71 -27.78 -7.25 14.40
CA ILE A 71 -27.83 -6.72 13.04
C ILE A 71 -29.26 -6.49 12.60
N GLU A 72 -29.42 -5.55 11.66
CA GLU A 72 -30.73 -5.20 11.11
C GLU A 72 -31.29 -6.39 10.28
N PRO A 73 -32.61 -6.66 10.30
CA PRO A 73 -33.18 -7.85 9.65
C PRO A 73 -33.10 -7.92 8.13
N SER A 74 -33.09 -6.79 7.40
CA SER A 74 -33.03 -6.76 5.93
C SER A 74 -31.80 -7.49 5.39
N VAL A 75 -30.71 -7.51 6.15
CA VAL A 75 -29.45 -8.17 5.74
C VAL A 75 -29.60 -9.68 5.49
N ALA A 76 -30.64 -10.31 6.04
CA ALA A 76 -30.88 -11.74 5.86
C ALA A 76 -31.31 -12.07 4.43
N ASP A 77 -32.06 -11.17 3.80
CA ASP A 77 -32.67 -11.33 2.48
C ASP A 77 -31.86 -10.68 1.36
N ASP A 78 -30.85 -9.87 1.71
CA ASP A 78 -29.96 -9.23 0.76
C ASP A 78 -29.06 -10.26 0.02
N PRO A 79 -28.63 -9.97 -1.22
CA PRO A 79 -27.75 -10.85 -1.98
C PRO A 79 -26.48 -11.23 -1.20
N THR A 80 -26.00 -12.47 -1.37
CA THR A 80 -24.84 -12.99 -0.60
C THR A 80 -23.52 -12.27 -0.87
N ASP A 81 -23.38 -11.57 -2.00
CA ASP A 81 -22.21 -10.74 -2.34
C ASP A 81 -22.36 -9.27 -1.87
N THR A 82 -23.39 -8.95 -1.08
CA THR A 82 -23.58 -7.61 -0.54
C THR A 82 -22.50 -7.28 0.48
N ARG A 83 -21.93 -6.08 0.36
CA ARG A 83 -20.89 -5.54 1.23
C ARG A 83 -21.50 -4.45 2.10
N TYR A 84 -21.30 -4.55 3.41
CA TYR A 84 -21.86 -3.61 4.38
C TYR A 84 -20.77 -2.73 4.95
N GLN A 85 -21.08 -1.45 5.16
CA GLN A 85 -20.28 -0.60 6.03
C GLN A 85 -20.92 -0.60 7.42
N PHE A 86 -20.25 -1.18 8.41
CA PHE A 86 -20.66 -0.96 9.80
C PHE A 86 -20.02 0.33 10.28
N GLU A 87 -20.86 1.31 10.59
CA GLU A 87 -20.46 2.65 10.97
C GLU A 87 -19.37 2.63 12.04
N ARG A 88 -18.33 3.45 11.82
CA ARG A 88 -17.18 3.63 12.72
C ARG A 88 -16.29 2.40 12.92
N THR A 89 -16.58 1.26 12.27
CA THR A 89 -15.81 0.03 12.42
C THR A 89 -15.09 -0.36 11.13
N GLY A 90 -15.80 -0.55 10.03
CA GLY A 90 -15.20 -1.08 8.80
C GLY A 90 -16.22 -1.53 7.76
N TYR A 91 -15.69 -2.08 6.68
CA TYR A 91 -16.45 -2.80 5.67
C TYR A 91 -16.44 -4.30 5.98
N PHE A 92 -17.59 -4.95 5.76
CA PHE A 92 -17.86 -6.33 6.12
C PHE A 92 -18.51 -7.06 4.95
N TRP A 93 -18.23 -8.35 4.88
CA TRP A 93 -18.87 -9.26 3.92
C TRP A 93 -19.35 -10.52 4.64
N ARG A 94 -20.47 -11.06 4.18
CA ARG A 94 -21.04 -12.31 4.69
C ARG A 94 -20.11 -13.46 4.31
N ASP A 95 -19.81 -14.33 5.29
CA ASP A 95 -18.93 -15.46 5.06
C ASP A 95 -19.54 -16.41 4.01
N PRO A 96 -18.82 -16.75 2.92
CA PRO A 96 -19.35 -17.55 1.83
C PRO A 96 -19.48 -19.04 2.15
N VAL A 97 -18.95 -19.50 3.29
CA VAL A 97 -19.02 -20.90 3.71
C VAL A 97 -19.92 -21.01 4.93
N GLU A 98 -19.55 -20.36 6.03
CA GLU A 98 -20.25 -20.44 7.32
C GLU A 98 -21.47 -19.52 7.42
N GLY A 99 -21.56 -18.51 6.55
CA GLY A 99 -22.67 -17.57 6.51
C GLY A 99 -23.81 -18.00 5.60
N THR A 100 -23.74 -19.13 4.88
CA THR A 100 -24.69 -19.48 3.81
C THR A 100 -26.01 -20.12 4.26
N GLY A 101 -26.31 -20.10 5.56
CA GLY A 101 -27.55 -20.67 6.12
C GLY A 101 -28.29 -19.70 7.04
N ALA A 102 -28.96 -20.27 8.06
CA ALA A 102 -29.64 -19.50 9.11
C ALA A 102 -28.67 -18.72 10.02
N LYS A 103 -27.39 -19.10 10.03
CA LYS A 103 -26.33 -18.40 10.76
C LYS A 103 -25.83 -17.22 9.94
N LEU A 104 -25.86 -16.03 10.53
CA LEU A 104 -25.26 -14.83 9.96
C LEU A 104 -23.83 -14.72 10.49
N VAL A 105 -22.84 -14.80 9.59
CA VAL A 105 -21.42 -14.64 9.91
C VAL A 105 -20.85 -13.56 9.00
N PHE A 106 -20.22 -12.55 9.58
CA PHE A 106 -19.65 -11.41 8.86
C PHE A 106 -18.16 -11.26 9.15
N ASN A 107 -17.38 -11.16 8.07
CA ASN A 107 -15.94 -10.97 8.08
C ASN A 107 -15.60 -9.51 7.82
N ARG A 108 -14.77 -8.89 8.67
CA ARG A 108 -14.24 -7.55 8.40
C ARG A 108 -13.25 -7.62 7.23
N ILE A 109 -13.48 -6.83 6.20
CA ILE A 109 -12.63 -6.73 5.01
C ILE A 109 -11.61 -5.59 5.18
N VAL A 110 -12.08 -4.39 5.52
CA VAL A 110 -11.26 -3.16 5.63
C VAL A 110 -11.73 -2.31 6.81
N THR A 111 -10.81 -1.64 7.52
CA THR A 111 -11.16 -0.69 8.61
C THR A 111 -11.38 0.74 8.07
N LEU A 112 -12.17 1.57 8.77
CA LEU A 112 -12.47 2.94 8.30
C LEU A 112 -11.33 3.95 8.49
N LYS A 113 -10.31 3.63 9.30
CA LYS A 113 -9.14 4.48 9.53
C LYS A 113 -7.98 3.63 10.06
N ASP A 114 -6.83 3.72 9.38
CA ASP A 114 -5.57 3.15 9.86
C ASP A 114 -5.24 3.71 11.26
N SER A 115 -5.38 2.85 12.27
CA SER A 115 -5.08 3.16 13.67
C SER A 115 -3.71 2.63 14.08
N TRP A 116 -2.85 2.32 13.10
CA TRP A 116 -1.61 1.57 13.30
C TRP A 116 -0.49 2.40 13.92
N GLY A 117 -0.51 3.74 13.79
CA GLY A 117 0.56 4.62 14.29
C GLY A 117 0.48 5.01 15.78
N LYS A 118 -0.46 4.50 16.59
CA LYS A 118 -0.72 5.09 17.94
C LYS A 118 -0.83 4.12 19.13
N LYS A 119 -0.71 2.81 18.96
CA LYS A 119 -0.90 1.84 20.07
C LYS A 119 0.38 1.26 20.68
N ALA A 120 1.57 1.72 20.31
CA ALA A 120 2.83 1.18 20.83
C ALA A 120 3.16 1.52 22.29
N SER A 121 2.34 2.29 23.03
CA SER A 121 2.73 2.82 24.35
C SER A 121 1.88 2.41 25.56
N THR A 122 0.99 1.41 25.49
CA THR A 122 0.07 1.19 26.63
C THR A 122 -0.26 -0.24 27.05
N SER A 123 0.32 -1.31 26.46
CA SER A 123 0.01 -2.69 26.90
C SER A 123 0.95 -3.28 27.96
N ALA A 124 2.08 -2.62 28.28
CA ALA A 124 2.97 -3.07 29.35
C ALA A 124 2.43 -2.66 30.74
N LYS A 125 1.33 -3.29 31.22
CA LYS A 125 0.94 -3.46 32.64
C LYS A 125 -0.48 -4.07 32.79
N SER A 126 -0.62 -5.37 32.54
CA SER A 126 -1.53 -6.30 33.23
C SER A 126 -1.52 -7.61 32.41
N SER A 127 -1.35 -8.81 32.93
CA SER A 127 -1.39 -9.33 34.29
C SER A 127 -0.73 -10.71 34.26
N ALA A 128 0.14 -10.94 35.25
CA ALA A 128 0.54 -12.28 35.64
C ALA A 128 -0.68 -13.08 36.15
N GLY A 129 -0.77 -14.35 35.78
CA GLY A 129 -1.82 -15.26 36.27
C GLY A 129 -1.89 -16.54 35.44
N GLY A 130 -1.00 -17.48 35.75
CA GLY A 130 -0.90 -18.75 35.01
C GLY A 130 -2.10 -19.67 35.19
N ARG A 131 -2.28 -20.56 34.21
CA ARG A 131 -2.77 -21.94 34.37
C ARG A 131 -2.63 -22.66 33.03
N GLY A 132 -1.73 -23.64 32.98
CA GLY A 132 -1.56 -24.48 31.79
C GLY A 132 -2.66 -25.55 31.67
N VAL A 133 -2.97 -25.94 30.44
CA VAL A 133 -3.60 -27.24 30.13
C VAL A 133 -3.15 -27.73 28.74
N ARG A 134 -2.39 -28.83 28.79
CA ARG A 134 -2.34 -30.04 27.93
C ARG A 134 -2.47 -29.97 26.41
N ALA A 135 -1.48 -30.60 25.79
CA ALA A 135 -1.46 -31.19 24.46
C ALA A 135 -2.55 -32.27 24.25
N VAL A 136 -3.13 -32.26 23.05
CA VAL A 136 -3.79 -33.36 22.32
C VAL A 136 -3.44 -33.08 20.85
N GLY A 137 -2.78 -33.91 20.07
CA GLY A 137 -2.95 -35.35 19.89
C GLY A 137 -3.53 -35.60 18.50
N SER A 138 -2.62 -35.73 17.53
CA SER A 138 -2.69 -36.35 16.19
C SER A 138 -4.04 -36.72 15.55
N GLY A 139 -4.16 -36.37 14.27
CA GLY A 139 -4.55 -37.31 13.22
C GLY A 139 -5.91 -37.08 12.56
N ALA A 140 -5.88 -36.67 11.29
CA ALA A 140 -6.73 -37.23 10.23
C ALA A 140 -6.35 -36.61 8.87
N GLU A 141 -5.52 -37.33 8.11
CA GLU A 141 -5.57 -37.28 6.64
C GLU A 141 -7.01 -37.45 6.19
N ARG A 142 -7.47 -36.56 5.31
CA ARG A 142 -8.63 -36.82 4.46
C ARG A 142 -8.24 -36.59 3.01
N THR A 143 -8.16 -37.73 2.35
CA THR A 143 -8.07 -37.96 0.91
C THR A 143 -9.15 -37.17 0.17
N ALA A 144 -8.74 -36.30 -0.75
CA ALA A 144 -9.61 -35.66 -1.71
C ALA A 144 -9.77 -36.58 -2.95
N GLY A 145 -11.00 -36.95 -3.26
CA GLY A 145 -11.37 -37.62 -4.49
C GLY A 145 -12.60 -36.96 -5.10
N GLY A 146 -12.48 -36.56 -6.37
CA GLY A 146 -13.62 -36.21 -7.25
C GLY A 146 -13.50 -34.84 -7.93
N PRO A 147 -13.46 -34.75 -9.28
CA PRO A 147 -13.07 -33.55 -10.01
C PRO A 147 -14.22 -32.54 -10.15
N ALA A 148 -13.92 -31.25 -10.01
CA ALA A 148 -14.87 -30.17 -10.28
C ALA A 148 -14.24 -29.06 -11.14
N LYS A 149 -14.84 -28.85 -12.32
CA LYS A 149 -14.81 -27.67 -13.21
C LYS A 149 -13.64 -26.68 -13.05
N GLY A 150 -12.61 -26.87 -13.87
CA GLY A 150 -11.83 -25.82 -14.54
C GLY A 150 -11.45 -24.59 -13.71
N GLU A 151 -10.70 -24.77 -12.63
CA GLU A 151 -9.98 -23.68 -11.99
C GLU A 151 -8.90 -23.18 -12.95
N ARG A 152 -9.00 -21.90 -13.36
CA ARG A 152 -7.86 -21.22 -13.96
C ARG A 152 -6.80 -21.09 -12.86
N PRO A 153 -5.56 -21.56 -13.07
CA PRO A 153 -4.53 -21.49 -12.04
C PRO A 153 -4.29 -20.04 -11.60
N ALA A 154 -3.89 -19.86 -10.35
CA ALA A 154 -3.53 -18.54 -9.85
C ALA A 154 -2.37 -17.96 -10.69
N VAL A 155 -2.27 -16.62 -10.78
CA VAL A 155 -1.23 -15.99 -11.62
C VAL A 155 0.18 -16.35 -11.15
N SER A 156 0.38 -16.53 -9.84
CA SER A 156 1.65 -17.01 -9.27
C SER A 156 1.92 -18.48 -9.63
N GLU A 157 0.90 -19.35 -9.57
CA GLU A 157 1.04 -20.75 -10.02
C GLU A 157 1.40 -20.85 -11.50
N THR A 158 0.89 -19.92 -12.31
CA THR A 158 1.22 -19.84 -13.74
C THR A 158 2.69 -19.46 -13.95
N ARG A 159 3.23 -18.52 -13.16
CA ARG A 159 4.66 -18.16 -13.20
C ARG A 159 5.55 -19.28 -12.66
N ALA A 160 5.14 -19.94 -11.60
CA ALA A 160 5.84 -21.10 -11.06
C ALA A 160 5.90 -22.25 -12.10
N ALA A 161 4.80 -22.52 -12.80
CA ALA A 161 4.76 -23.49 -13.89
C ALA A 161 5.67 -23.07 -15.06
N ALA A 162 5.71 -21.78 -15.42
CA ALA A 162 6.62 -21.27 -16.44
C ALA A 162 8.10 -21.47 -16.05
N ARG A 163 8.47 -21.20 -14.79
CA ARG A 163 9.82 -21.47 -14.26
C ARG A 163 10.15 -22.96 -14.21
N ALA A 164 9.18 -23.81 -13.89
CA ALA A 164 9.38 -25.26 -13.93
C ALA A 164 9.61 -25.79 -15.37
N ALA A 165 9.03 -25.12 -16.36
CA ALA A 165 9.17 -25.49 -17.78
C ALA A 165 10.42 -24.89 -18.45
N ASP A 166 10.92 -23.74 -17.98
CA ASP A 166 12.09 -23.05 -18.50
C ASP A 166 13.19 -22.90 -17.44
N PRO A 167 14.27 -23.72 -17.52
CA PRO A 167 15.40 -23.64 -16.60
C PRO A 167 16.07 -22.26 -16.52
N ALA A 168 16.02 -21.46 -17.58
CA ALA A 168 16.61 -20.12 -17.57
C ALA A 168 15.81 -19.17 -16.66
N LEU A 169 14.48 -19.28 -16.65
CA LEU A 169 13.62 -18.50 -15.76
C LEU A 169 13.75 -18.94 -14.30
N ALA A 170 13.92 -20.25 -14.05
CA ALA A 170 14.22 -20.76 -12.71
C ALA A 170 15.57 -20.22 -12.20
N ALA A 171 16.63 -20.33 -13.00
CA ALA A 171 17.94 -19.80 -12.62
C ALA A 171 17.92 -18.28 -12.40
N ARG A 172 17.12 -17.55 -13.18
CA ARG A 172 16.91 -16.11 -13.00
C ARG A 172 16.22 -15.79 -11.67
N PHE A 173 15.18 -16.56 -11.30
CA PHE A 173 14.52 -16.42 -10.01
C PHE A 173 15.48 -16.63 -8.84
N ASP A 174 16.26 -17.72 -8.87
CA ASP A 174 17.22 -18.04 -7.82
C ASP A 174 18.28 -16.94 -7.71
N ARG A 175 18.84 -16.49 -8.84
CA ARG A 175 19.80 -15.38 -8.89
C ARG A 175 19.24 -14.08 -8.32
N TYR A 176 17.98 -13.77 -8.61
CA TYR A 176 17.32 -12.55 -8.10
C TYR A 176 17.22 -12.54 -6.58
N ILE A 177 17.04 -13.71 -5.95
CA ILE A 177 17.02 -13.83 -4.49
C ILE A 177 18.45 -13.87 -3.94
N ASP A 178 19.26 -14.82 -4.41
CA ASP A 178 20.53 -15.18 -3.79
C ASP A 178 21.64 -14.15 -4.07
N GLU A 179 21.68 -13.59 -5.27
CA GLU A 179 22.73 -12.64 -5.67
C GLU A 179 22.26 -11.18 -5.60
N LEU A 180 21.01 -10.90 -5.97
CA LEU A 180 20.47 -9.53 -6.00
C LEU A 180 19.72 -9.14 -4.71
N GLY A 181 19.49 -10.08 -3.79
CA GLY A 181 18.84 -9.81 -2.51
C GLY A 181 17.37 -9.37 -2.63
N LEU A 182 16.70 -9.71 -3.73
CA LEU A 182 15.29 -9.38 -3.89
C LEU A 182 14.40 -10.28 -3.03
N SER A 183 13.27 -9.73 -2.59
CA SER A 183 12.23 -10.53 -1.95
C SER A 183 11.72 -11.61 -2.92
N SER A 184 11.28 -12.74 -2.38
CA SER A 184 10.69 -13.83 -3.17
C SER A 184 9.50 -13.34 -4.03
N GLU A 185 8.73 -12.36 -3.54
CA GLU A 185 7.63 -11.75 -4.31
C GLU A 185 8.13 -10.95 -5.52
N HIS A 186 9.13 -10.06 -5.33
CA HIS A 186 9.72 -9.32 -6.45
C HIS A 186 10.41 -10.27 -7.43
N ALA A 187 11.15 -11.25 -6.94
CA ALA A 187 11.79 -12.25 -7.78
C ALA A 187 10.75 -13.04 -8.58
N ASP A 188 9.63 -13.48 -7.97
CA ASP A 188 8.56 -14.20 -8.66
C ASP A 188 7.92 -13.35 -9.77
N LEU A 189 7.66 -12.07 -9.50
CA LEU A 189 7.06 -11.16 -10.47
C LEU A 189 8.00 -10.86 -11.64
N LEU A 190 9.29 -10.63 -11.36
CA LEU A 190 10.27 -10.22 -12.37
C LEU A 190 10.81 -11.39 -13.21
N SER A 191 10.84 -12.60 -12.66
CA SER A 191 11.28 -13.82 -13.35
C SER A 191 10.15 -14.59 -14.05
N GLY A 192 8.90 -14.11 -13.95
CA GLY A 192 7.73 -14.80 -14.47
C GLY A 192 7.68 -14.96 -16.00
N SER A 193 8.47 -14.18 -16.74
CA SER A 193 8.63 -14.32 -18.19
C SER A 193 9.98 -13.78 -18.64
N GLY A 194 10.46 -14.25 -19.80
CA GLY A 194 11.69 -13.75 -20.43
C GLY A 194 11.67 -12.24 -20.62
N PRO A 195 10.67 -11.66 -21.32
CA PRO A 195 10.58 -10.23 -21.54
C PRO A 195 10.56 -9.39 -20.25
N THR A 196 9.96 -9.89 -19.17
CA THR A 196 9.94 -9.19 -17.87
C THR A 196 11.33 -9.12 -17.26
N GLY A 197 12.04 -10.25 -17.21
CA GLY A 197 13.38 -10.28 -16.64
C GLY A 197 14.40 -9.56 -17.52
N ASP A 198 14.24 -9.60 -18.85
CA ASP A 198 15.13 -8.89 -19.77
C ASP A 198 15.00 -7.38 -19.60
N PHE A 199 13.76 -6.88 -19.42
CA PHE A 199 13.52 -5.47 -19.14
C PHE A 199 14.11 -5.06 -17.78
N PHE A 200 13.99 -5.91 -16.76
CA PHE A 200 14.57 -5.65 -15.43
C PHE A 200 16.09 -5.61 -15.45
N GLU A 201 16.72 -6.56 -16.13
CA GLU A 201 18.19 -6.61 -16.25
C GLU A 201 18.74 -5.45 -17.07
N ALA A 202 18.05 -5.05 -18.14
CA ALA A 202 18.37 -3.84 -18.87
C ALA A 202 18.29 -2.58 -17.99
N ALA A 203 17.30 -2.48 -17.11
CA ALA A 203 17.21 -1.37 -16.16
C ALA A 203 18.36 -1.39 -15.12
N LEU A 204 18.78 -2.57 -14.67
CA LEU A 204 19.90 -2.72 -13.74
C LEU A 204 21.26 -2.27 -14.33
N GLU A 205 21.45 -2.35 -15.65
CA GLU A 205 22.65 -1.84 -16.29
C GLU A 205 22.80 -0.32 -16.13
N ALA A 206 21.68 0.41 -16.11
CA ALA A 206 21.65 1.86 -15.93
C ALA A 206 21.61 2.29 -14.45
N HIS A 207 21.02 1.47 -13.56
CA HIS A 207 20.97 1.73 -12.11
C HIS A 207 21.11 0.44 -11.30
N ARG A 208 22.26 0.25 -10.67
CA ARG A 208 22.66 -1.01 -9.99
C ARG A 208 22.10 -1.16 -8.58
N GLU A 209 20.84 -0.78 -8.38
CA GLU A 209 20.11 -0.95 -7.11
C GLU A 209 18.87 -1.84 -7.36
N PRO A 210 19.01 -3.19 -7.24
CA PRO A 210 17.97 -4.14 -7.61
C PRO A 210 16.61 -3.86 -6.98
N SER A 211 16.59 -3.58 -5.67
CA SER A 211 15.36 -3.33 -4.91
C SER A 211 14.64 -2.08 -5.38
N GLU A 212 15.36 -1.02 -5.73
CA GLU A 212 14.77 0.22 -6.22
C GLU A 212 14.19 0.05 -7.62
N VAL A 213 14.94 -0.59 -8.53
CA VAL A 213 14.47 -0.89 -9.89
C VAL A 213 13.26 -1.82 -9.85
N ALA A 214 13.28 -2.84 -8.99
CA ALA A 214 12.16 -3.76 -8.79
C ALA A 214 10.90 -3.00 -8.34
N ALA A 215 11.03 -2.07 -7.38
CA ALA A 215 9.92 -1.25 -6.92
C ALA A 215 9.35 -0.37 -8.05
N TRP A 216 10.20 0.26 -8.86
CA TRP A 216 9.76 1.04 -10.02
C TRP A 216 8.99 0.19 -11.04
N MET A 217 9.45 -1.04 -11.32
CA MET A 217 8.78 -1.92 -12.27
C MET A 217 7.47 -2.50 -11.74
N VAL A 218 7.51 -3.06 -10.53
CA VAL A 218 6.39 -3.82 -9.94
C VAL A 218 5.26 -2.90 -9.47
N THR A 219 5.60 -1.75 -8.90
CA THR A 219 4.64 -0.87 -8.24
C THR A 219 4.24 0.31 -9.11
N ASP A 220 5.21 1.04 -9.68
CA ASP A 220 4.93 2.30 -10.37
C ASP A 220 4.61 2.08 -11.86
N LEU A 221 5.49 1.38 -12.59
CA LEU A 221 5.33 1.14 -14.01
C LEU A 221 4.06 0.33 -14.27
N ARG A 222 3.88 -0.80 -13.57
CA ARG A 222 2.73 -1.70 -13.77
C ARG A 222 1.38 -1.00 -13.72
N GLY A 223 1.21 0.01 -12.86
CA GLY A 223 -0.01 0.80 -12.76
C GLY A 223 -0.26 1.72 -13.96
N LEU A 224 0.78 2.09 -14.70
CA LEU A 224 0.74 3.03 -15.84
C LEU A 224 0.64 2.32 -17.19
N MET A 225 1.08 1.07 -17.30
CA MET A 225 1.11 0.36 -18.59
C MET A 225 -0.28 0.00 -19.13
N GLY A 226 -1.28 -0.15 -18.24
CA GLY A 226 -2.58 -0.73 -18.60
C GLY A 226 -2.42 -2.19 -19.06
N ASP A 227 -3.01 -2.52 -20.20
CA ASP A 227 -2.96 -3.87 -20.80
C ASP A 227 -1.73 -4.10 -21.70
N ARG A 228 -0.83 -3.12 -21.83
CA ARG A 228 0.37 -3.26 -22.68
C ARG A 228 1.37 -4.25 -22.09
N ALA A 229 2.03 -5.01 -22.95
CA ALA A 229 3.19 -5.80 -22.55
C ALA A 229 4.44 -4.90 -22.47
N LEU A 230 5.45 -5.33 -21.70
CA LEU A 230 6.73 -4.59 -21.56
C LEU A 230 7.42 -4.34 -22.91
N PRO A 231 7.46 -5.28 -23.88
CA PRO A 231 8.05 -5.02 -25.19
C PRO A 231 7.31 -3.98 -26.04
N ASP A 232 6.05 -3.68 -25.71
CA ASP A 232 5.22 -2.72 -26.44
C ASP A 232 5.32 -1.29 -25.87
N LEU A 233 6.13 -1.09 -24.81
CA LEU A 233 6.38 0.22 -24.26
C LEU A 233 7.24 1.07 -25.22
N PRO A 234 7.02 2.39 -25.29
CA PRO A 234 7.78 3.29 -26.16
C PRO A 234 9.16 3.66 -25.57
N PHE A 235 9.67 2.90 -24.60
CA PHE A 235 10.97 3.08 -23.96
C PHE A 235 11.48 1.72 -23.44
N SER A 236 12.78 1.61 -23.21
CA SER A 236 13.44 0.37 -22.80
C SER A 236 13.66 0.27 -21.30
N GLY A 237 14.16 -0.88 -20.82
CA GLY A 237 14.56 -1.06 -19.44
C GLY A 237 15.64 -0.07 -19.00
N GLU A 238 16.64 0.17 -19.85
CA GLU A 238 17.73 1.13 -19.58
C GLU A 238 17.17 2.53 -19.28
N ALA A 239 16.15 2.98 -20.01
CA ALA A 239 15.50 4.27 -19.77
C ALA A 239 14.78 4.30 -18.40
N LEU A 240 14.14 3.20 -17.98
CA LEU A 240 13.58 3.10 -16.63
C LEU A 240 14.67 3.16 -15.56
N GLY A 241 15.77 2.44 -15.76
CA GLY A 241 16.93 2.48 -14.86
C GLY A 241 17.53 3.88 -14.75
N ALA A 242 17.70 4.58 -15.87
CA ALA A 242 18.16 5.96 -15.89
C ALA A 242 17.23 6.91 -15.11
N LEU A 243 15.91 6.75 -15.22
CA LEU A 243 14.96 7.50 -14.41
C LEU A 243 15.12 7.19 -12.91
N ALA A 244 15.27 5.92 -12.55
CA ALA A 244 15.47 5.51 -11.16
C ALA A 244 16.76 6.14 -10.59
N ALA A 245 17.85 6.16 -11.36
CA ALA A 245 19.10 6.80 -10.97
C ALA A 245 18.92 8.31 -10.73
N LEU A 246 18.16 9.03 -11.57
CA LEU A 246 17.91 10.46 -11.35
C LEU A 246 17.22 10.74 -10.01
N VAL A 247 16.31 9.86 -9.58
CA VAL A 247 15.63 9.96 -8.29
C VAL A 247 16.55 9.56 -7.14
N ALA A 248 17.31 8.47 -7.28
CA ALA A 248 18.27 7.99 -6.27
C ALA A 248 19.36 9.03 -5.99
N ASN A 249 19.80 9.75 -7.03
CA ASN A 249 20.84 10.76 -6.95
C ASN A 249 20.31 12.13 -6.50
N ASP A 250 19.06 12.19 -6.03
CA ASP A 250 18.38 13.39 -5.52
C ASP A 250 18.26 14.54 -6.54
N ARG A 251 18.44 14.26 -7.84
CA ARG A 251 18.18 15.23 -8.93
C ARG A 251 16.68 15.40 -9.21
N LEU A 252 15.90 14.39 -8.85
CA LEU A 252 14.44 14.38 -8.96
C LEU A 252 13.79 13.90 -7.67
N SER A 253 12.67 14.52 -7.30
CA SER A 253 11.82 13.96 -6.26
C SER A 253 11.11 12.70 -6.76
N ARG A 254 10.77 11.75 -5.86
CA ARG A 254 10.03 10.53 -6.22
C ARG A 254 8.69 10.85 -6.92
N ARG A 255 8.04 11.97 -6.56
CA ARG A 255 6.82 12.43 -7.22
C ARG A 255 7.10 12.87 -8.65
N ALA A 256 8.08 13.74 -8.85
CA ALA A 256 8.48 14.19 -10.19
C ALA A 256 8.90 13.01 -11.08
N GLY A 257 9.61 12.02 -10.51
CA GLY A 257 9.96 10.78 -11.21
C GLY A 257 8.72 10.01 -11.72
N LYS A 258 7.64 9.93 -10.92
CA LYS A 258 6.39 9.29 -11.37
C LYS A 258 5.72 10.06 -12.51
N ASP A 259 5.76 11.39 -12.48
CA ASP A 259 5.22 12.23 -13.56
C ASP A 259 6.02 12.04 -14.86
N VAL A 260 7.35 11.95 -14.78
CA VAL A 260 8.22 11.61 -15.93
C VAL A 260 7.92 10.20 -16.44
N LEU A 261 7.79 9.21 -15.56
CA LEU A 261 7.46 7.83 -15.95
C LEU A 261 6.12 7.75 -16.70
N ALA A 262 5.09 8.45 -16.22
CA ALA A 262 3.80 8.53 -16.91
C ALA A 262 3.96 9.11 -18.32
N ARG A 263 4.76 10.16 -18.47
CA ARG A 263 5.06 10.78 -19.76
C ARG A 263 5.87 9.88 -20.70
N MET A 264 6.82 9.12 -20.17
CA MET A 264 7.57 8.09 -20.90
C MET A 264 6.62 7.00 -21.39
N VAL A 265 5.71 6.53 -20.54
CA VAL A 265 4.72 5.51 -20.90
C VAL A 265 3.77 5.97 -21.99
N GLU A 266 3.38 7.25 -22.02
CA GLU A 266 2.47 7.79 -23.03
C GLU A 266 3.13 8.02 -24.39
N GLN A 267 4.33 8.59 -24.45
CA GLN A 267 4.91 9.07 -25.72
C GLN A 267 6.39 8.69 -25.90
N GLY A 268 6.95 7.91 -24.98
CA GLY A 268 8.38 7.56 -24.96
C GLY A 268 9.27 8.75 -24.62
N GLY A 269 10.57 8.56 -24.89
CA GLY A 269 11.61 9.56 -24.70
C GLY A 269 12.57 9.23 -23.57
N GLU A 270 13.70 9.92 -23.58
CA GLU A 270 14.74 9.78 -22.57
C GLU A 270 14.38 10.55 -21.28
N PRO A 271 14.56 9.95 -20.09
CA PRO A 271 14.19 10.58 -18.82
C PRO A 271 14.79 11.97 -18.64
N GLU A 272 16.09 12.15 -18.91
CA GLU A 272 16.77 13.43 -18.72
C GLU A 272 16.19 14.56 -19.58
N GLN A 273 15.79 14.24 -20.82
CA GLN A 273 15.19 15.22 -21.72
C GLN A 273 13.83 15.66 -21.21
N LEU A 274 12.99 14.69 -20.80
CA LEU A 274 11.67 14.96 -20.24
C LEU A 274 11.75 15.79 -18.96
N VAL A 275 12.74 15.53 -18.11
CA VAL A 275 12.98 16.30 -16.88
C VAL A 275 13.27 17.76 -17.19
N ALA A 276 14.15 18.02 -18.15
CA ALA A 276 14.51 19.36 -18.58
C ALA A 276 13.31 20.09 -19.24
N GLU A 277 12.59 19.41 -20.13
CA GLU A 277 11.39 19.96 -20.80
C GLU A 277 10.28 20.30 -19.80
N MET A 278 10.09 19.47 -18.78
CA MET A 278 9.06 19.65 -17.77
C MET A 278 9.49 20.58 -16.63
N GLY A 279 10.76 20.99 -16.57
CA GLY A 279 11.32 21.82 -15.51
C GLY A 279 11.18 21.17 -14.13
N LEU A 280 11.41 19.85 -14.05
CA LEU A 280 11.20 19.04 -12.85
C LEU A 280 12.47 18.79 -12.03
N GLU A 281 13.61 19.26 -12.51
CA GLU A 281 14.88 19.14 -11.79
C GLU A 281 14.76 19.81 -10.42
N LYS A 282 15.27 19.13 -9.40
CA LYS A 282 15.14 19.58 -8.01
C LYS A 282 15.72 20.99 -7.87
N VAL A 283 14.93 21.89 -7.29
CA VAL A 283 15.35 23.27 -7.02
C VAL A 283 15.82 23.34 -5.56
N ASP A 284 17.13 23.44 -5.37
CA ASP A 284 17.79 23.65 -4.08
C ASP A 284 18.11 25.13 -3.81
N ASP A 285 18.02 25.99 -4.83
CA ASP A 285 18.20 27.42 -4.72
C ASP A 285 17.09 28.07 -3.89
N ARG A 286 17.48 28.54 -2.70
CA ARG A 286 16.60 29.26 -1.77
C ARG A 286 16.05 30.56 -2.37
N GLU A 287 16.81 31.25 -3.23
CA GLU A 287 16.35 32.49 -3.86
C GLU A 287 15.23 32.20 -4.87
N ALA A 288 15.41 31.18 -5.72
CA ALA A 288 14.38 30.72 -6.65
C ALA A 288 13.09 30.26 -5.92
N LEU A 289 13.23 29.52 -4.82
CA LEU A 289 12.10 29.12 -3.99
C LEU A 289 11.41 30.34 -3.33
N GLN A 290 12.17 31.34 -2.89
CA GLN A 290 11.61 32.55 -2.30
C GLN A 290 10.75 33.33 -3.29
N LEU A 291 11.17 33.45 -4.55
CA LEU A 291 10.36 34.10 -5.59
C LEU A 291 9.01 33.42 -5.79
N VAL A 292 8.98 32.08 -5.82
CA VAL A 292 7.72 31.33 -5.95
C VAL A 292 6.85 31.49 -4.69
N ILE A 293 7.45 31.54 -3.51
CA ILE A 293 6.72 31.80 -2.25
C ILE A 293 6.06 33.18 -2.28
N ASP A 294 6.78 34.20 -2.74
CA ASP A 294 6.28 35.58 -2.83
C ASP A 294 5.12 35.69 -3.83
N ASP A 295 5.20 34.98 -4.96
CA ASP A 295 4.11 34.87 -5.93
C ASP A 295 2.87 34.20 -5.32
N VAL A 296 3.04 33.11 -4.58
CA VAL A 296 1.94 32.42 -3.88
C VAL A 296 1.31 33.31 -2.82
N PHE A 297 2.10 34.07 -2.06
CA PHE A 297 1.54 35.01 -1.08
C PHE A 297 0.77 36.15 -1.74
N SER A 298 1.27 36.66 -2.86
CA SER A 298 0.61 37.70 -3.65
C SER A 298 -0.71 37.22 -4.25
N ALA A 299 -0.81 35.94 -4.60
CA ALA A 299 -2.05 35.33 -5.07
C ALA A 299 -3.11 35.11 -3.96
N TRP A 300 -2.69 35.02 -2.69
CA TRP A 300 -3.56 34.68 -1.56
C TRP A 300 -3.40 35.63 -0.35
N PRO A 301 -3.58 36.96 -0.51
CA PRO A 301 -3.32 37.94 0.55
C PRO A 301 -4.18 37.72 1.80
N ASP A 302 -5.48 37.42 1.64
CA ASP A 302 -6.39 37.16 2.76
C ASP A 302 -5.95 35.98 3.64
N LYS A 303 -5.27 34.99 3.04
CA LYS A 303 -4.77 33.80 3.75
C LYS A 303 -3.50 34.12 4.53
N VAL A 304 -2.67 35.00 4.00
CA VAL A 304 -1.48 35.52 4.69
C VAL A 304 -1.92 36.27 5.95
N GLU A 305 -2.93 37.12 5.85
CA GLU A 305 -3.50 37.83 7.01
C GLU A 305 -4.10 36.87 8.04
N GLN A 306 -4.89 35.88 7.61
CA GLN A 306 -5.45 34.86 8.52
C GLN A 306 -4.38 34.06 9.25
N TYR A 307 -3.28 33.74 8.57
CA TYR A 307 -2.14 33.06 9.20
C TYR A 307 -1.49 33.94 10.27
N ARG A 308 -1.23 35.21 9.95
CA ARG A 308 -0.67 36.21 10.88
C ARG A 308 -1.61 36.49 12.06
N ALA A 309 -2.92 36.39 11.86
CA ALA A 309 -3.94 36.50 12.91
C ALA A 309 -4.02 35.25 13.84
N GLY A 310 -3.18 34.23 13.61
CA GLY A 310 -3.03 33.07 14.49
C GLY A 310 -3.55 31.75 13.91
N ASN A 311 -4.11 31.72 12.70
CA ASN A 311 -4.53 30.48 12.06
C ASN A 311 -3.34 29.73 11.41
N LYS A 312 -2.47 29.17 12.26
CA LYS A 312 -1.23 28.49 11.83
C LYS A 312 -1.46 27.24 10.97
N ASN A 313 -2.69 26.71 10.90
CA ASN A 313 -3.03 25.56 10.05
C ASN A 313 -2.91 25.86 8.55
N LEU A 314 -2.89 27.15 8.16
CA LEU A 314 -2.74 27.56 6.76
C LEU A 314 -1.34 27.29 6.18
N ILE A 315 -0.34 27.01 7.02
CA ILE A 315 1.01 26.69 6.52
C ILE A 315 1.00 25.49 5.57
N GLY A 316 0.19 24.46 5.84
CA GLY A 316 0.10 23.28 4.98
C GLY A 316 -0.51 23.59 3.61
N MET A 317 -1.42 24.55 3.55
CA MET A 317 -2.00 25.03 2.29
C MET A 317 -0.94 25.76 1.45
N PHE A 318 -0.17 26.68 2.07
CA PHE A 318 0.90 27.39 1.37
C PHE A 318 2.01 26.46 0.89
N VAL A 319 2.44 25.50 1.71
CA VAL A 319 3.37 24.45 1.28
C VAL A 319 2.80 23.70 0.07
N GLY A 320 1.52 23.33 0.11
CA GLY A 320 0.86 22.67 -1.02
C GLY A 320 0.86 23.49 -2.31
N GLU A 321 0.55 24.78 -2.23
CA GLU A 321 0.54 25.69 -3.39
C GLU A 321 1.95 25.93 -3.95
N VAL A 322 2.96 26.11 -3.10
CA VAL A 322 4.36 26.26 -3.54
C VAL A 322 4.87 24.96 -4.18
N MET A 323 4.57 23.81 -3.57
CA MET A 323 4.90 22.50 -4.16
C MET A 323 4.18 22.27 -5.49
N LYS A 324 2.97 22.80 -5.67
CA LYS A 324 2.24 22.73 -6.94
C LYS A 324 2.85 23.66 -7.99
N ALA A 325 3.19 24.89 -7.62
CA ALA A 325 3.82 25.87 -8.50
C ALA A 325 5.20 25.39 -8.99
N THR A 326 5.97 24.76 -8.11
CA THR A 326 7.27 24.13 -8.44
C THR A 326 7.14 22.72 -9.04
N ARG A 327 5.92 22.21 -9.27
CA ARG A 327 5.65 20.84 -9.75
C ARG A 327 6.36 19.75 -8.92
N GLY A 328 6.58 20.01 -7.64
CA GLY A 328 7.24 19.08 -6.72
C GLY A 328 8.77 19.06 -6.80
N ALA A 329 9.38 20.06 -7.43
CA ALA A 329 10.84 20.22 -7.51
C ALA A 329 11.46 20.77 -6.21
N GLY A 330 10.69 21.48 -5.37
CA GLY A 330 11.20 21.98 -4.09
C GLY A 330 11.26 20.92 -2.99
N ASP A 331 12.23 21.01 -2.08
CA ASP A 331 12.24 20.18 -0.86
C ASP A 331 11.13 20.62 0.11
N PRO A 332 10.23 19.72 0.56
CA PRO A 332 9.13 20.09 1.44
C PRO A 332 9.55 20.70 2.78
N LYS A 333 10.70 20.31 3.33
CA LYS A 333 11.18 20.85 4.61
C LYS A 333 11.72 22.26 4.40
N THR A 334 12.55 22.46 3.38
CA THR A 334 13.09 23.78 3.01
C THR A 334 11.97 24.77 2.64
N VAL A 335 10.99 24.35 1.82
CA VAL A 335 9.83 25.17 1.46
C VAL A 335 9.05 25.59 2.72
N ARG A 336 8.81 24.66 3.64
CA ARG A 336 8.10 24.96 4.89
C ARG A 336 8.89 25.93 5.78
N GLU A 337 10.20 25.76 5.87
CA GLU A 337 11.09 26.66 6.62
C GLU A 337 11.01 28.08 6.06
N LEU A 338 11.20 28.25 4.75
CA LEU A 338 11.15 29.55 4.07
C LEU A 338 9.78 30.22 4.24
N ILE A 339 8.67 29.50 4.02
CA ILE A 339 7.32 30.01 4.25
C ILE A 339 7.13 30.50 5.69
N THR A 340 7.67 29.77 6.67
CA THR A 340 7.56 30.15 8.09
C THR A 340 8.29 31.45 8.35
N VAL A 341 9.54 31.57 7.86
CA VAL A 341 10.35 32.78 7.99
C VAL A 341 9.68 33.99 7.32
N SER A 342 9.09 33.81 6.14
CA SER A 342 8.43 34.91 5.41
C SER A 342 7.10 35.35 6.04
N LEU A 343 6.38 34.45 6.72
CA LEU A 343 5.09 34.76 7.36
C LEU A 343 5.22 35.26 8.80
N ASP A 344 6.25 34.80 9.52
CA ASP A 344 6.62 35.20 10.89
C ASP A 344 8.03 35.83 10.90
N PRO A 345 8.20 37.04 10.32
CA PRO A 345 9.49 37.70 10.16
C PRO A 345 10.13 38.18 11.48
#